data_AF-A0A8T4G8H3-F1
#
_entry.id   AF-A0A8T4G8H3-F1
#
_cell.length_a   1.000
_cell.length_b   1.000
_cell.length_c   1.000
_cell.angle_alpha   90.00
_cell.angle_beta   90.00
_cell.angle_gamma   90.00
#
_symmetry.space_group_name_H-M   'P 1'
#
loop_
_entity.id
_entity.type
_entity.pdbx_description
1 polymer ?
#
loop_
_entity_poly.entity_id
_entity_poly.type
_entity_poly.pdbx_seq_one_letter_code
_entity_poly.pdbx_strand_id
1 'polypeptide(L)'
;MRAEEISKKVNIERLATSSGEISAVGMDMEFAAKLKELVDFLVPAEKFQGYLSIDGEYVVFRRDGRGCILAIVEEERVRWCLKKLEEVLNGS
;
A
#
# COMPACT_ATOMS: atom_id res chain seq x y z
N MET A 1 6.93 -9.59 -3.60
CA MET A 1 6.25 -9.40 -4.90
C MET A 1 6.54 -7.97 -5.34
N ARG A 2 6.87 -7.72 -6.60
CA ARG A 2 7.26 -6.37 -7.05
C ARG A 2 6.02 -5.48 -7.18
N ALA A 3 6.17 -4.16 -6.99
CA ALA A 3 5.05 -3.22 -7.05
C ALA A 3 4.27 -3.31 -8.38
N GLU A 4 4.97 -3.50 -9.51
CA GLU A 4 4.35 -3.67 -10.84
C GLU A 4 3.40 -4.87 -10.93
N GLU A 5 3.74 -5.99 -10.30
CA GLU A 5 2.92 -7.20 -10.35
C GLU A 5 1.61 -7.00 -9.59
N ILE A 6 1.70 -6.34 -8.43
CA ILE A 6 0.53 -6.05 -7.58
C ILE A 6 -0.32 -4.96 -8.24
N SER A 7 0.30 -3.90 -8.72
CA SER A 7 -0.37 -2.81 -9.44
C SER A 7 -1.22 -3.33 -10.61
N LYS A 8 -0.69 -4.27 -11.42
CA LYS A 8 -1.44 -4.90 -12.51
C LYS A 8 -2.59 -5.78 -12.02
N LYS A 9 -2.37 -6.61 -10.99
CA LYS A 9 -3.42 -7.49 -10.45
C LYS A 9 -4.57 -6.72 -9.79
N VAL A 10 -4.26 -5.60 -9.15
CA VAL A 10 -5.21 -4.77 -8.41
C VAL A 10 -5.68 -3.56 -9.24
N ASN A 11 -5.18 -3.37 -10.46
CA ASN A 11 -5.49 -2.23 -11.32
C ASN A 11 -5.37 -0.88 -10.58
N ILE A 12 -4.19 -0.63 -10.00
CA ILE A 12 -3.85 0.60 -9.25
C ILE A 12 -2.66 1.26 -9.91
N GLU A 13 -2.78 2.55 -10.21
CA GLU A 13 -1.74 3.32 -10.89
C GLU A 13 -0.59 3.73 -9.95
N ARG A 14 -0.89 3.96 -8.67
CA ARG A 14 0.05 4.48 -7.67
C ARG A 14 0.20 3.51 -6.51
N LEU A 15 1.27 2.71 -6.52
CA LEU A 15 1.50 1.65 -5.54
C LEU A 15 2.98 1.55 -5.18
N ALA A 16 3.28 1.38 -3.89
CA ALA A 16 4.59 1.08 -3.37
C ALA A 16 4.58 -0.18 -2.51
N THR A 17 5.68 -0.92 -2.53
CA THR A 17 5.92 -2.10 -1.71
C THR A 17 7.27 -1.98 -1.03
N SER A 18 7.39 -2.47 0.21
CA SER A 18 8.64 -2.50 0.97
C SER A 18 8.75 -3.85 1.67
N SER A 19 9.62 -4.73 1.15
CA SER A 19 9.94 -6.04 1.75
C SER A 19 11.45 -6.24 1.89
N GLY A 20 12.16 -5.14 2.15
CA GLY A 20 13.61 -4.97 1.98
C GLY A 20 13.86 -3.59 1.37
N GLU A 21 14.09 -3.55 0.06
CA GLU A 21 14.11 -2.30 -0.70
C GLU A 21 12.69 -1.83 -1.06
N ILE A 22 12.52 -0.53 -1.19
CA ILE A 22 11.26 0.05 -1.69
C ILE A 22 11.19 -0.18 -3.21
N SER A 23 10.01 -0.52 -3.69
CA SER A 23 9.67 -0.56 -5.11
C SER A 23 8.36 0.21 -5.27
N ALA A 24 8.27 1.07 -6.29
CA ALA A 24 7.11 1.91 -6.52
C ALA A 24 6.72 1.96 -8.01
N VAL A 25 5.43 2.17 -8.27
CA VAL A 25 4.83 2.42 -9.58
C VAL A 25 3.91 3.61 -9.46
N GLY A 26 4.02 4.57 -10.39
CA GLY A 26 3.22 5.81 -10.41
C GLY A 26 3.36 6.68 -9.16
N MET A 27 4.36 6.40 -8.33
CA MET A 27 4.61 7.05 -7.06
C MET A 27 6.11 7.35 -6.96
N ASP A 28 6.44 8.56 -6.51
CA ASP A 28 7.82 8.95 -6.24
C ASP A 28 8.41 8.12 -5.08
N MET A 29 9.69 7.76 -5.20
CA MET A 29 10.38 6.89 -4.24
C MET A 29 10.60 7.55 -2.88
N GLU A 30 10.94 8.85 -2.85
CA GLU A 30 11.11 9.58 -1.60
C GLU A 30 9.76 9.76 -0.90
N PHE A 31 8.72 10.04 -1.69
CA PHE A 31 7.36 10.12 -1.18
C PHE A 31 6.87 8.77 -0.61
N ALA A 32 7.12 7.66 -1.31
CA ALA A 32 6.79 6.32 -0.84
C ALA A 32 7.50 5.99 0.49
N ALA A 33 8.77 6.38 0.63
CA ALA A 33 9.54 6.21 1.86
C ALA A 33 8.94 7.01 3.03
N LYS A 34 8.66 8.31 2.82
CA LYS A 34 8.02 9.17 3.82
C LYS A 34 6.64 8.65 4.25
N LEU A 35 5.86 8.17 3.29
CA LEU A 35 4.53 7.63 3.57
C LEU A 35 4.60 6.33 4.37
N LYS A 36 5.58 5.46 4.07
CA LYS A 36 5.86 4.27 4.88
C LYS A 36 6.22 4.64 6.31
N GLU A 37 7.13 5.60 6.50
CA GLU A 37 7.54 6.06 7.83
C GLU A 37 6.35 6.62 8.62
N LEU A 38 5.49 7.42 7.98
CA LEU A 38 4.27 7.93 8.60
C LEU A 38 3.34 6.80 9.05
N VAL A 39 3.07 5.83 8.17
CA VAL A 39 2.20 4.69 8.49
C VAL A 39 2.78 3.83 9.61
N ASP A 40 4.09 3.55 9.58
CA ASP A 40 4.78 2.80 10.62
C ASP A 40 4.75 3.53 11.98
N PHE A 41 4.84 4.86 11.97
CA PHE A 41 4.72 5.69 13.18
C PHE A 41 3.30 5.67 13.75
N LEU A 42 2.29 5.80 12.89
CA LEU A 42 0.88 5.83 13.30
C LEU A 42 0.36 4.47 13.76
N VAL A 43 0.86 3.37 13.19
CA VAL A 43 0.38 2.02 13.46
C VAL A 43 1.54 1.11 13.89
N PRO A 44 1.86 1.04 15.19
CA PRO A 44 3.00 0.25 15.70
C PRO A 44 2.75 -1.27 15.71
N ALA A 45 1.68 -1.76 15.08
CA ALA A 45 1.35 -3.18 15.06
C ALA A 45 2.23 -3.96 14.07
N GLU A 46 2.54 -5.22 14.38
CA GLU A 46 3.30 -6.09 13.46
C GLU A 46 2.51 -6.48 12.20
N LYS A 47 1.18 -6.55 12.33
CA LYS A 47 0.25 -6.83 11.24
C LYS A 47 -0.88 -5.84 11.29
N PHE A 48 -1.12 -5.13 10.21
CA PHE A 48 -2.24 -4.21 10.10
C PHE A 48 -2.64 -3.97 8.66
N GLN A 49 -3.89 -3.55 8.48
CA GLN A 49 -4.40 -3.04 7.22
C GLN A 49 -5.35 -1.89 7.51
N GLY A 50 -5.39 -0.90 6.63
CA GLY A 50 -6.23 0.27 6.82
C GLY A 50 -6.06 1.28 5.71
N TYR A 51 -6.60 2.46 5.94
CA TYR A 51 -6.41 3.60 5.06
C TYR A 51 -6.24 4.90 5.86
N LEU A 52 -5.60 5.88 5.24
CA LEU A 52 -5.49 7.25 5.72
C LEU A 52 -6.02 8.18 4.63
N SER A 53 -6.70 9.25 5.03
CA SER A 53 -7.02 10.37 4.15
C SER A 53 -6.03 11.50 4.45
N ILE A 54 -5.29 11.93 3.43
CA ILE A 54 -4.26 12.97 3.53
C ILE A 54 -4.45 13.92 2.35
N ASP A 55 -4.75 15.19 2.62
CA ASP A 55 -4.89 16.23 1.60
C ASP A 55 -5.81 15.86 0.40
N GLY A 56 -6.89 15.11 0.68
CA GLY A 56 -7.85 14.66 -0.32
C GLY A 56 -7.44 13.38 -1.07
N GLU A 57 -6.27 12.82 -0.78
CA GLU A 57 -5.85 11.50 -1.27
C GLU A 57 -6.16 10.41 -0.25
N TYR A 58 -6.45 9.20 -0.75
CA TYR A 58 -6.69 8.04 0.10
C TYR A 58 -5.56 7.04 -0.06
N VAL A 59 -4.79 6.86 1.01
CA VAL A 59 -3.69 5.90 1.08
C VAL A 59 -4.22 4.62 1.72
N VAL A 60 -4.39 3.57 0.93
CA VAL A 60 -4.63 2.22 1.45
C VAL A 60 -3.30 1.55 1.75
N PHE A 61 -3.21 0.88 2.89
CA PHE A 61 -1.99 0.19 3.27
C PHE A 61 -2.24 -1.14 3.95
N ARG A 62 -1.25 -2.01 3.83
CA ARG A 62 -1.20 -3.30 4.50
C ARG A 62 0.23 -3.64 4.85
N ARG A 63 0.45 -4.04 6.10
CA ARG A 63 1.70 -4.59 6.58
C ARG A 63 1.48 -5.98 7.14
N ASP A 64 2.36 -6.89 6.78
CA ASP A 64 2.63 -8.08 7.54
C ASP A 64 4.10 -8.07 7.99
N GLY A 65 4.49 -8.97 8.89
CA GLY A 65 5.86 -9.01 9.41
C GLY A 65 6.97 -9.19 8.36
N ARG A 66 6.64 -9.33 7.06
CA ARG A 66 7.58 -9.46 5.95
C ARG A 66 7.63 -8.22 5.05
N GLY A 67 6.62 -7.35 5.09
CA GLY A 67 6.63 -6.13 4.29
C GLY A 67 5.39 -5.26 4.41
N CYS A 68 5.46 -4.11 3.76
CA CYS A 68 4.41 -3.11 3.70
C CYS A 68 4.03 -2.82 2.24
N ILE A 69 2.74 -2.57 2.00
CA ILE A 69 2.18 -2.11 0.73
C ILE A 69 1.42 -0.82 1.00
N LEU A 70 1.60 0.15 0.12
CA LEU A 70 0.94 1.45 0.12
C LEU A 70 0.34 1.67 -1.27
N ALA A 71 -0.90 2.12 -1.35
CA ALA A 71 -1.56 2.43 -2.61
C ALA A 71 -2.34 3.73 -2.47
N ILE A 72 -2.16 4.67 -3.39
CA ILE A 72 -3.02 5.84 -3.48
C ILE A 72 -4.18 5.51 -4.41
N VAL A 73 -5.40 5.71 -3.91
CA VAL A 73 -6.64 5.44 -4.61
C VAL A 73 -7.63 6.58 -4.42
N GLU A 74 -8.67 6.59 -5.24
CA GLU A 74 -9.86 7.42 -5.04
C GLU A 74 -10.68 6.90 -3.85
N GLU A 75 -11.48 7.78 -3.23
CA GLU A 75 -12.27 7.48 -2.02
C GLU A 75 -13.15 6.24 -2.19
N GLU A 76 -13.87 6.17 -3.30
CA GLU A 76 -14.79 5.09 -3.64
C GLU A 76 -14.08 3.73 -3.80
N ARG A 77 -12.77 3.75 -4.09
CA ARG A 77 -11.97 2.55 -4.31
C ARG A 77 -11.31 2.01 -3.03
N VAL A 78 -11.35 2.74 -1.91
CA VAL A 78 -10.68 2.34 -0.65
C VAL A 78 -11.09 0.93 -0.21
N ARG A 79 -12.40 0.68 -0.06
CA ARG A 79 -12.91 -0.62 0.41
C ARG A 79 -12.57 -1.76 -0.56
N TRP A 80 -12.69 -1.48 -1.85
CA TRP A 80 -12.37 -2.45 -2.90
C TRP A 80 -10.88 -2.82 -2.88
N CYS A 81 -10.02 -1.81 -2.75
CA CYS A 81 -8.57 -1.97 -2.72
C CYS A 81 -8.12 -2.79 -1.51
N LEU A 82 -8.65 -2.50 -0.32
CA LEU A 82 -8.38 -3.28 0.90
C LEU A 82 -8.69 -4.77 0.69
N LYS A 83 -9.88 -5.09 0.16
CA LYS A 83 -10.29 -6.48 -0.11
C LYS A 83 -9.40 -7.14 -1.17
N LYS A 84 -9.08 -6.43 -2.25
CA LYS A 84 -8.29 -7.00 -3.35
C LYS A 84 -6.84 -7.24 -2.98
N LEU A 85 -6.24 -6.35 -2.18
CA LEU A 85 -4.91 -6.58 -1.62
C LEU A 85 -4.89 -7.82 -0.73
N GLU A 86 -5.93 -8.04 0.07
CA GLU A 86 -6.04 -9.25 0.87
C GLU A 86 -6.09 -10.52 0.01
N GLU A 87 -6.93 -10.54 -1.03
CA GLU A 87 -7.03 -11.67 -1.98
C GLU A 87 -5.70 -11.96 -2.69
N VAL A 88 -5.01 -10.93 -3.18
CA VAL A 88 -3.77 -11.07 -3.95
C VAL A 88 -2.60 -11.56 -3.08
N LEU A 89 -2.54 -11.14 -1.81
CA LEU A 89 -1.43 -11.47 -0.92
C LEU A 89 -1.61 -12.80 -0.18
N ASN A 90 -2.84 -13.16 0.15
CA ASN A 90 -3.12 -14.42 0.84
C ASN A 90 -3.15 -15.63 -0.10
N GLY A 91 -3.06 -15.42 -1.42
CA GLY A 91 -3.04 -16.48 -2.42
C GLY A 91 -4.42 -17.12 -2.59
N SER A 92 -5.15 -16.69 -3.61
CA SER A 92 -6.13 -17.55 -4.28
C SER A 92 -5.44 -18.33 -5.38
#